data_AF-B3E046-F1
#
_entry.id   AF-B3E046-F1
#
_cell.length_a   1.000
_cell.length_b   1.000
_cell.length_c   1.000
_cell.angle_alpha   90.00
_cell.angle_beta   90.00
_cell.angle_gamma   90.00
#
_symmetry.space_group_name_H-M   'P 1'
#
loop_
_entity.id
_entity.type
_entity.pdbx_description
1 polymer ?
#
loop_
_entity_poly.entity_id
_entity_poly.type
_entity_poly.pdbx_seq_one_letter_code
_entity_poly.pdbx_strand_id
1 'polypeptide(L)'
;MVSLCQGQHLAVVDCLKDDLSALWDILSRSEWICHGMDYDLKMLRKAGCPQPRTIFDTHIAAKLCGFEAVGYARLVSLFFQVKLTKEHQKADWSRRPLPPSLINYTAKDVLYLEKLKEILTRLLKSLGRWEWMEQSCKRIQRKIENSFLGSPKEWERIEGVHKLDFLGQSILFELQKWRKELALLRDTPPFKIIKSEDLVQISFISAHGGSIAAIPAVQRLEREVVGDLLKAIEKGKQNGSWKESPGPKKLFLFDKEAAKRFEVLKNKRDKIASFLGIDPALIASRNLLSEMALHPGSGCQKLIDEDKICPWQAQLLGLSTTPD
;
A
#
# COMPACT_ATOMS: atom_id res chain seq x y z
N MET A 1 4.28 -7.14 16.87
CA MET A 1 5.70 -7.03 17.23
C MET A 1 6.27 -5.82 16.52
N VAL A 2 7.12 -5.06 17.20
CA VAL A 2 7.91 -3.98 16.61
C VAL A 2 9.37 -4.21 16.98
N SER A 3 10.27 -4.14 16.01
CA SER A 3 11.70 -4.32 16.22
C SER A 3 12.40 -2.98 16.07
N LEU A 4 13.33 -2.69 16.98
CA LEU A 4 14.05 -1.42 17.06
C LEU A 4 15.54 -1.72 17.21
N CYS A 5 16.37 -0.96 16.51
CA CYS A 5 17.81 -1.01 16.64
C CYS A 5 18.34 0.42 16.76
N GLN A 6 19.23 0.65 17.74
CA GLN A 6 19.97 1.89 17.89
C GLN A 6 21.40 1.55 18.34
N GLY A 7 22.37 1.76 17.45
CA GLY A 7 23.76 1.36 17.71
C GLY A 7 23.87 -0.13 18.04
N GLN A 8 24.29 -0.46 19.26
CA GLN A 8 24.43 -1.86 19.72
C GLN A 8 23.18 -2.41 20.43
N HIS A 9 22.15 -1.58 20.64
CA HIS A 9 20.94 -1.98 21.33
C HIS A 9 19.89 -2.46 20.34
N LEU A 10 19.40 -3.67 20.56
CA LEU A 10 18.39 -4.33 19.75
C LEU A 10 17.23 -4.75 20.64
N ALA A 11 16.02 -4.32 20.30
CA ALA A 11 14.81 -4.63 21.04
C ALA A 11 13.73 -5.18 20.12
N VAL A 12 13.00 -6.19 20.61
CA VAL A 12 11.81 -6.75 19.96
C VAL A 12 10.66 -6.58 20.94
N VAL A 13 9.74 -5.67 20.61
CA VAL A 13 8.66 -5.21 21.48
C VAL A 13 7.36 -5.92 21.13
N ASP A 14 6.70 -6.48 22.14
CA ASP A 14 5.38 -7.08 22.01
C ASP A 14 4.27 -6.04 22.17
N CYS A 15 3.71 -5.59 21.05
CA CYS A 15 2.67 -4.57 21.02
C CYS A 15 1.30 -5.01 21.57
N LEU A 16 1.12 -6.27 21.96
CA LEU A 16 -0.15 -6.76 22.51
C LEU A 16 -0.18 -6.77 24.04
N LYS A 17 0.98 -6.64 24.69
CA LYS A 17 1.10 -6.88 26.13
C LYS A 17 1.21 -5.61 26.96
N ASP A 18 1.85 -4.58 26.42
CA ASP A 18 2.31 -3.42 27.17
C ASP A 18 1.68 -2.10 26.68
N ASP A 19 1.54 -1.11 27.56
CA ASP A 19 1.27 0.27 27.16
C ASP A 19 2.51 0.83 26.45
N LEU A 20 2.35 1.16 25.17
CA LEU A 20 3.44 1.64 24.33
C LEU A 20 3.49 3.17 24.21
N SER A 21 2.66 3.91 24.95
CA SER A 21 2.55 5.37 24.82
C SER A 21 3.88 6.10 25.01
N ALA A 22 4.68 5.71 26.02
CA ALA A 22 6.00 6.28 26.25
C ALA A 22 6.98 5.98 25.10
N LEU A 23 6.94 4.76 24.57
CA LEU A 23 7.76 4.37 23.41
C LEU A 23 7.35 5.17 22.17
N TRP A 24 6.05 5.34 21.94
CA TRP A 24 5.50 6.11 20.83
C TRP A 24 5.90 7.58 20.87
N ASP A 25 5.88 8.20 22.04
CA ASP A 25 6.34 9.59 22.19
C ASP A 25 7.82 9.74 21.80
N ILE A 26 8.69 8.86 22.29
CA ILE A 26 10.13 8.87 21.95
C ILE A 26 10.34 8.65 20.45
N LEU A 27 9.67 7.65 19.87
CA LEU A 27 9.80 7.32 18.46
C LEU A 27 9.28 8.44 17.55
N SER A 28 8.24 9.18 17.95
CA SER A 28 7.70 10.30 17.17
C SER A 28 8.70 11.45 16.97
N ARG A 29 9.62 11.64 17.93
CA ARG A 29 10.63 12.71 17.91
C ARG A 29 11.91 12.32 17.17
N SER A 30 12.01 11.05 16.78
CA SER A 30 13.21 10.46 16.20
C SER A 30 13.11 10.36 14.67
N GLU A 31 14.26 10.20 14.02
CA GLU A 31 14.29 9.72 12.64
C GLU A 31 14.09 8.21 12.62
N TRP A 32 13.27 7.71 11.70
CA TRP A 32 13.13 6.28 11.48
C TRP A 32 13.90 5.85 10.23
N ILE A 33 14.74 4.84 10.38
CA ILE A 33 15.41 4.17 9.27
C ILE A 33 14.68 2.85 9.04
N CYS A 34 14.14 2.67 7.84
CA CYS A 34 13.23 1.58 7.53
C CYS A 34 13.53 1.00 6.13
N HIS A 35 12.81 -0.06 5.77
CA HIS A 35 12.89 -0.66 4.44
C HIS A 35 11.47 -0.94 3.90
N GLY A 36 10.96 -0.08 3.02
CA GLY A 36 9.60 -0.20 2.50
C GLY A 36 8.54 0.16 3.55
N MET A 37 8.61 1.38 4.08
CA MET A 37 7.88 1.81 5.28
C MET A 37 6.41 2.20 5.04
N ASP A 38 5.94 2.19 3.80
CA ASP A 38 4.61 2.69 3.44
C ASP A 38 3.47 1.94 4.15
N TYR A 39 3.55 0.61 4.19
CA TYR A 39 2.57 -0.21 4.90
C TYR A 39 2.76 -0.17 6.42
N ASP A 40 4.01 -0.27 6.88
CA ASP A 40 4.35 -0.28 8.30
C ASP A 40 3.93 1.03 8.98
N LEU A 41 4.16 2.18 8.34
CA LEU A 41 3.76 3.49 8.86
C LEU A 41 2.24 3.57 9.03
N LYS A 42 1.49 3.01 8.08
CA LYS A 42 0.03 2.93 8.17
C LYS A 42 -0.42 2.07 9.34
N MET A 43 0.23 0.92 9.56
CA MET A 43 -0.11 0.02 10.68
C MET A 43 0.24 0.64 12.03
N LEU A 44 1.42 1.23 12.16
CA LEU A 44 1.84 1.93 13.37
C LEU A 44 0.91 3.10 13.71
N ARG A 45 0.49 3.87 12.71
CA ARG A 45 -0.49 4.94 12.90
C ARG A 45 -1.84 4.44 13.39
N LYS A 46 -2.30 3.29 12.89
CA LYS A 46 -3.54 2.65 13.41
C LYS A 46 -3.37 2.14 14.85
N ALA A 47 -2.16 1.74 15.23
CA ALA A 47 -1.82 1.32 16.58
C ALA A 47 -1.57 2.49 17.55
N GLY A 48 -1.81 3.73 17.13
CA GLY A 48 -1.67 4.93 17.96
C GLY A 48 -0.25 5.51 18.00
N CYS A 49 0.71 4.95 17.26
CA CYS A 49 2.05 5.54 17.16
C CYS A 49 1.99 6.81 16.28
N PRO A 50 2.41 7.98 16.76
CA PRO A 50 2.51 9.18 15.93
C PRO A 50 3.50 8.99 14.79
N GLN A 51 3.47 9.91 13.82
CA GLN A 51 4.47 9.90 12.75
C GLN A 51 5.85 10.30 13.30
N PRO A 52 6.94 9.74 12.77
CA PRO A 52 8.29 10.19 13.10
C PRO A 52 8.56 11.58 12.58
N ARG A 53 9.59 12.22 13.14
CA ARG A 53 10.10 13.51 12.65
C ARG A 53 10.50 13.42 11.19
N THR A 54 11.28 12.41 10.83
CA THR A 54 11.78 12.15 9.48
C THR A 54 11.85 10.65 9.22
N ILE A 55 11.76 10.26 7.95
CA ILE A 55 11.92 8.86 7.51
C ILE A 55 13.08 8.77 6.51
N PHE A 56 13.92 7.76 6.71
CA PHE A 56 14.85 7.27 5.71
C PHE A 56 14.45 5.85 5.29
N ASP A 57 13.90 5.72 4.08
CA ASP A 57 13.51 4.42 3.51
C ASP A 57 14.63 3.86 2.60
N THR A 58 15.34 2.85 3.10
CA THR A 58 16.43 2.17 2.36
C THR A 58 15.98 1.52 1.05
N HIS A 59 14.70 1.13 0.92
CA HIS A 59 14.16 0.57 -0.31
C HIS A 59 14.03 1.65 -1.41
N ILE A 60 13.54 2.84 -1.04
CA ILE A 60 13.47 3.99 -1.97
C ILE A 60 14.87 4.45 -2.35
N ALA A 61 15.76 4.58 -1.36
CA ALA A 61 17.14 4.99 -1.59
C ALA A 61 17.86 4.03 -2.55
N ALA A 62 17.67 2.71 -2.38
CA ALA A 62 18.25 1.72 -3.28
C ALA A 62 17.72 1.84 -4.72
N LYS A 63 16.41 2.05 -4.90
CA LYS A 63 15.82 2.29 -6.23
C LYS A 63 16.40 3.55 -6.89
N LEU A 64 16.56 4.63 -6.14
CA LEU A 64 17.11 5.89 -6.63
C LEU A 64 18.62 5.77 -6.95
N CYS A 65 19.33 4.86 -6.29
CA CYS A 65 20.71 4.50 -6.65
C CYS A 65 20.82 3.62 -7.90
N GLY A 66 19.70 3.10 -8.43
CA GLY A 66 19.68 2.26 -9.64
C GLY A 66 19.88 0.76 -9.38
N PHE A 67 19.74 0.29 -8.13
CA PHE A 67 19.80 -1.15 -7.87
C PHE A 67 18.55 -1.86 -8.42
N GLU A 68 18.73 -2.98 -9.11
CA GLU A 68 17.61 -3.81 -9.61
C GLU A 68 16.98 -4.63 -8.48
N ALA A 69 17.80 -5.27 -7.65
CA ALA A 69 17.38 -6.14 -6.56
C ALA A 69 17.32 -5.39 -5.22
N VAL A 70 16.21 -4.70 -4.97
CA VAL A 70 16.08 -3.74 -3.86
C VAL A 70 15.51 -4.32 -2.56
N GLY A 71 15.19 -5.61 -2.48
CA GLY A 71 14.67 -6.20 -1.23
C GLY A 71 15.72 -6.21 -0.12
N TYR A 72 15.31 -6.02 1.13
CA TYR A 72 16.21 -5.91 2.29
C TYR A 72 17.29 -7.00 2.34
N ALA A 73 16.88 -8.28 2.30
CA ALA A 73 17.82 -9.40 2.30
C ALA A 73 18.81 -9.40 1.12
N ARG A 74 18.41 -8.83 -0.03
CA ARG A 74 19.30 -8.67 -1.18
C ARG A 74 20.33 -7.58 -0.95
N LEU A 75 19.92 -6.43 -0.42
CA LEU A 75 20.84 -5.34 -0.07
C LEU A 75 21.81 -5.78 1.03
N VAL A 76 21.33 -6.48 2.05
CA VAL A 76 22.18 -7.01 3.13
C VAL A 76 23.20 -8.00 2.59
N SER A 77 22.77 -8.91 1.71
CA SER A 77 23.68 -9.86 1.06
C SER A 77 24.70 -9.15 0.16
N LEU A 78 24.29 -8.10 -0.55
CA LEU A 78 25.16 -7.36 -1.47
C LEU A 78 26.25 -6.59 -0.71
N PHE A 79 25.90 -5.85 0.34
CA PHE A 79 26.82 -4.94 1.01
C PHE A 79 27.59 -5.59 2.17
N PHE A 80 27.02 -6.60 2.82
CA PHE A 80 27.62 -7.20 4.01
C PHE A 80 27.97 -8.68 3.83
N GLN A 81 27.67 -9.27 2.67
CA GLN A 81 27.89 -10.70 2.40
C GLN A 81 27.16 -11.63 3.40
N VAL A 82 26.06 -11.12 3.99
CA VAL A 82 25.23 -11.86 4.96
C VAL A 82 23.96 -12.38 4.27
N LYS A 83 23.71 -13.69 4.39
CA LYS A 83 22.49 -14.32 3.87
C LYS A 83 21.41 -14.33 4.96
N LEU A 84 20.34 -13.56 4.75
CA LEU A 84 19.15 -13.62 5.59
C LEU A 84 18.19 -14.71 5.09
N THR A 85 17.68 -15.53 6.03
CA THR A 85 16.67 -16.57 5.77
C THR A 85 15.30 -15.95 5.57
N LYS A 86 14.45 -16.50 4.68
CA LYS A 86 13.07 -16.03 4.44
C LYS A 86 11.99 -16.84 5.16
N GLU A 87 12.40 -17.76 6.03
CA GLU A 87 11.58 -18.87 6.56
C GLU A 87 10.38 -18.41 7.41
N HIS A 88 10.35 -17.16 7.86
CA HIS A 88 9.37 -16.67 8.83
C HIS A 88 8.49 -15.51 8.34
N GLN A 89 8.60 -15.11 7.07
CA GLN A 89 7.80 -14.00 6.54
C GLN A 89 6.28 -14.25 6.61
N LYS A 90 5.85 -15.52 6.54
CA LYS A 90 4.43 -15.95 6.60
C LYS A 90 4.04 -16.57 7.94
N ALA A 91 4.88 -16.42 8.97
CA ALA A 91 4.60 -16.98 10.28
C ALA A 91 3.39 -16.30 10.95
N ASP A 92 2.73 -17.02 11.84
CA ASP A 92 1.69 -16.48 12.71
C ASP A 92 2.33 -15.74 13.90
N TRP A 93 2.43 -14.41 13.77
CA TRP A 93 3.03 -13.51 14.76
C TRP A 93 2.13 -13.23 15.97
N SER A 94 0.90 -13.76 16.00
CA SER A 94 -0.02 -13.61 17.14
C SER A 94 0.28 -14.61 18.27
N ARG A 95 0.93 -15.74 17.97
CA ARG A 95 1.16 -16.82 18.93
C ARG A 95 2.04 -16.39 20.10
N ARG A 96 1.68 -16.85 21.31
CA ARG A 96 2.45 -16.62 22.54
C ARG A 96 2.72 -17.93 23.29
N PRO A 97 3.92 -18.08 23.91
CA PRO A 97 5.08 -17.18 23.79
C PRO A 97 5.65 -17.17 22.36
N LEU A 98 6.33 -16.08 21.98
CA LEU A 98 6.89 -15.96 20.64
C LEU A 98 8.10 -16.92 20.50
N PRO A 99 8.15 -17.79 19.47
CA PRO A 99 9.27 -18.69 19.28
C PRO A 99 10.62 -17.95 19.15
N PRO A 100 11.72 -18.48 19.73
CA PRO A 100 13.04 -17.85 19.63
C PRO A 100 13.50 -17.59 18.19
N SER A 101 13.11 -18.46 17.25
CA SER A 101 13.41 -18.29 15.82
C SER A 101 12.74 -17.05 15.22
N LEU A 102 11.50 -16.74 15.62
CA LEU A 102 10.79 -15.53 15.19
C LEU A 102 11.40 -14.27 15.80
N ILE A 103 11.81 -14.32 17.08
CA ILE A 103 12.52 -13.22 17.74
C ILE A 103 13.81 -12.91 16.98
N ASN A 104 14.64 -13.93 16.73
CA ASN A 104 15.90 -13.77 16.00
C ASN A 104 15.69 -13.25 14.57
N TYR A 105 14.65 -13.73 13.89
CA TYR A 105 14.31 -13.26 12.55
C TYR A 105 13.98 -11.77 12.53
N THR A 106 13.03 -11.34 13.38
CA THR A 106 12.59 -9.93 13.35
C THR A 106 13.66 -8.97 13.87
N ALA A 107 14.54 -9.44 14.75
CA ALA A 107 15.68 -8.66 15.21
C ALA A 107 16.69 -8.40 14.07
N LYS A 108 16.90 -9.37 13.17
CA LYS A 108 17.77 -9.21 11.99
C LYS A 108 17.18 -8.27 10.92
N ASP A 109 15.87 -8.06 10.90
CA ASP A 109 15.20 -7.16 9.95
C ASP A 109 15.55 -5.67 10.17
N VAL A 110 16.10 -5.31 11.34
CA VAL A 110 16.48 -3.93 11.67
C VAL A 110 17.99 -3.73 11.85
N LEU A 111 18.73 -4.81 12.05
CA LEU A 111 20.15 -4.78 12.43
C LEU A 111 21.07 -4.04 11.43
N TYR A 112 20.76 -4.10 10.14
CA TYR A 112 21.62 -3.55 9.09
C TYR A 112 21.16 -2.19 8.56
N LEU A 113 20.05 -1.65 9.06
CA LEU A 113 19.42 -0.45 8.49
C LEU A 113 20.29 0.80 8.62
N GLU A 114 20.93 1.03 9.77
CA GLU A 114 21.85 2.17 9.98
C GLU A 114 23.01 2.14 8.97
N LYS A 115 23.67 0.98 8.82
CA LYS A 115 24.79 0.80 7.87
C LYS A 115 24.33 0.95 6.42
N LEU A 116 23.14 0.44 6.08
CA LEU A 116 22.56 0.64 4.75
C LEU A 116 22.30 2.12 4.47
N LYS A 117 21.76 2.85 5.44
CA LYS A 117 21.57 4.31 5.32
C LYS A 117 22.90 5.00 5.01
N GLU A 118 23.97 4.72 5.75
CA GLU A 118 25.27 5.35 5.50
C GLU A 118 25.81 5.13 4.08
N ILE A 119 25.70 3.90 3.57
CA ILE A 119 26.15 3.54 2.22
C ILE A 119 25.27 4.23 1.18
N LEU A 120 23.95 4.10 1.31
CA LEU A 120 22.99 4.64 0.34
C LEU A 120 22.99 6.18 0.34
N THR A 121 23.17 6.83 1.48
CA THR A 121 23.33 8.29 1.55
C THR A 121 24.54 8.76 0.75
N ARG A 122 25.69 8.08 0.85
CA ARG A 122 26.89 8.44 0.09
C ARG A 122 26.65 8.29 -1.42
N LEU A 123 26.05 7.17 -1.83
CA LEU A 123 25.72 6.91 -3.24
C LEU A 123 24.72 7.94 -3.80
N LEU A 124 23.65 8.24 -3.05
CA LEU A 124 22.67 9.25 -3.46
C LEU A 124 23.30 10.63 -3.63
N LYS A 125 24.20 11.01 -2.72
CA LYS A 125 24.91 12.29 -2.81
C LYS A 125 25.85 12.33 -4.02
N SER A 126 26.62 11.27 -4.28
CA SER A 126 27.48 11.22 -5.48
C SER A 126 26.69 11.23 -6.79
N LEU A 127 25.46 10.73 -6.77
CA LEU A 127 24.55 10.74 -7.94
C LEU A 127 23.75 12.05 -8.06
N GLY A 128 23.83 12.97 -7.09
CA GLY A 128 22.99 14.18 -7.06
C GLY A 128 21.50 13.92 -6.80
N ARG A 129 21.15 12.80 -6.14
CA ARG A 129 19.76 12.33 -5.95
C ARG A 129 19.29 12.37 -4.50
N TRP A 130 20.06 13.02 -3.61
CA TRP A 130 19.71 13.14 -2.18
C TRP A 130 18.33 13.79 -1.97
N GLU A 131 18.08 14.90 -2.66
CA GLU A 131 16.79 15.60 -2.54
C GLU A 131 15.61 14.77 -3.04
N TRP A 132 15.83 13.90 -4.04
CA TRP A 132 14.79 13.01 -4.56
C TRP A 132 14.35 12.02 -3.48
N MET A 133 15.31 11.53 -2.70
CA MET A 133 15.06 10.64 -1.57
C MET A 133 14.27 11.34 -0.46
N GLU A 134 14.68 12.55 -0.08
CA GLU A 134 13.98 13.34 0.95
C GLU A 134 12.54 13.66 0.53
N GLN A 135 12.33 14.11 -0.70
CA GLN A 135 11.00 14.40 -1.24
C GLN A 135 10.13 13.14 -1.28
N SER A 136 10.70 11.99 -1.63
CA SER A 136 9.99 10.72 -1.70
C SER A 136 9.54 10.23 -0.31
N CYS A 137 10.40 10.34 0.70
CA CYS A 137 10.04 9.97 2.07
C CYS A 137 9.00 10.92 2.68
N LYS A 138 9.15 12.24 2.46
CA LYS A 138 8.15 13.24 2.89
C LYS A 138 6.78 12.97 2.26
N ARG A 139 6.73 12.52 1.00
CA ARG A 139 5.47 12.15 0.34
C ARG A 139 4.79 10.95 1.00
N ILE A 140 5.54 9.96 1.51
CA ILE A 140 4.96 8.84 2.27
C ILE A 140 4.30 9.36 3.54
N GLN A 141 4.99 10.21 4.29
CA GLN A 141 4.47 10.83 5.52
C GLN A 141 3.15 11.58 5.26
N ARG A 142 3.11 12.46 4.25
CA ARG A 142 1.91 13.20 3.85
C ARG A 142 0.77 12.28 3.38
N LYS A 143 1.06 11.28 2.55
CA LYS A 143 0.05 10.32 2.09
C LYS A 143 -0.64 9.61 3.24
N ILE A 144 0.14 9.17 4.23
CA ILE A 144 -0.42 8.49 5.39
C ILE A 144 -1.25 9.49 6.21
N GLU A 145 -0.75 10.69 6.48
CA GLU A 145 -1.51 11.74 7.16
C GLU A 145 -2.87 12.02 6.49
N ASN A 146 -2.86 12.27 5.18
CA ASN A 146 -4.05 12.51 4.38
C ASN A 146 -5.03 11.32 4.39
N SER A 147 -4.51 10.09 4.45
CA SER A 147 -5.34 8.88 4.52
C SER A 147 -6.09 8.70 5.85
N PHE A 148 -5.66 9.37 6.92
CA PHE A 148 -6.37 9.43 8.20
C PHE A 148 -7.33 10.62 8.27
N LEU A 149 -7.07 11.70 7.54
CA LEU A 149 -7.96 12.87 7.44
C LEU A 149 -9.17 12.60 6.54
N GLY A 150 -9.00 11.81 5.48
CA GLY A 150 -10.09 11.38 4.61
C GLY A 150 -10.69 10.05 5.07
N SER A 151 -12.02 9.91 5.03
CA SER A 151 -12.64 8.58 5.01
C SER A 151 -12.30 7.94 3.66
N PRO A 152 -11.45 6.90 3.58
CA PRO A 152 -11.22 6.23 2.31
C PRO A 152 -12.55 5.66 1.86
N LYS A 153 -12.95 5.94 0.62
CA LYS A 153 -14.15 5.33 0.05
C LYS A 153 -13.97 3.81 0.07
N GLU A 154 -14.71 3.13 0.95
CA GLU A 154 -14.52 1.69 1.23
C GLU A 154 -14.64 0.84 -0.05
N TRP A 155 -15.38 1.34 -1.05
CA TRP A 155 -15.60 0.68 -2.34
C TRP A 155 -14.38 0.66 -3.29
N GLU A 156 -13.45 1.62 -3.20
CA GLU A 156 -12.28 1.71 -4.11
C GLU A 156 -11.31 0.54 -3.94
N ARG A 157 -11.41 -0.16 -2.82
CA ARG A 157 -10.55 -1.30 -2.45
C ARG A 157 -11.21 -2.64 -2.73
N ILE A 158 -12.42 -2.65 -3.30
CA ILE A 158 -13.18 -3.87 -3.54
C ILE A 158 -12.79 -4.47 -4.88
N GLU A 159 -12.02 -5.55 -4.82
CA GLU A 159 -11.67 -6.32 -6.00
C GLU A 159 -12.93 -6.89 -6.69
N GLY A 160 -12.97 -6.78 -8.02
CA GLY A 160 -14.09 -7.30 -8.83
C GLY A 160 -15.37 -6.46 -8.82
N VAL A 161 -15.45 -5.37 -8.05
CA VAL A 161 -16.67 -4.53 -7.99
C VAL A 161 -17.10 -3.99 -9.36
N HIS A 162 -16.15 -3.68 -10.23
CA HIS A 162 -16.37 -3.19 -11.59
C HIS A 162 -16.97 -4.24 -12.54
N LYS A 163 -17.07 -5.52 -12.12
CA LYS A 163 -17.71 -6.59 -12.89
C LYS A 163 -19.21 -6.69 -12.62
N LEU A 164 -19.72 -5.91 -11.67
CA LEU A 164 -21.10 -5.97 -11.21
C LEU A 164 -21.89 -4.75 -11.70
N ASP A 165 -23.17 -4.95 -11.92
CA ASP A 165 -24.18 -3.90 -12.11
C ASP A 165 -24.42 -3.13 -10.80
N PHE A 166 -25.15 -2.02 -10.85
CA PHE A 166 -25.37 -1.17 -9.68
C PHE A 166 -25.97 -1.93 -8.49
N LEU A 167 -26.88 -2.87 -8.75
CA LEU A 167 -27.50 -3.70 -7.72
C LEU A 167 -26.48 -4.69 -7.12
N GLY A 168 -25.71 -5.40 -7.96
CA GLY A 168 -24.65 -6.29 -7.51
C GLY A 168 -23.59 -5.56 -6.69
N GLN A 169 -23.25 -4.32 -7.06
CA GLN A 169 -22.32 -3.48 -6.29
C GLN A 169 -22.87 -3.13 -4.90
N SER A 170 -24.15 -2.77 -4.81
CA SER A 170 -24.82 -2.50 -3.53
C SER A 170 -24.82 -3.74 -2.62
N ILE A 171 -25.13 -4.92 -3.18
CA ILE A 171 -25.05 -6.20 -2.47
C ILE A 171 -23.62 -6.49 -2.01
N LEU A 172 -22.63 -6.32 -2.88
CA LEU A 172 -21.22 -6.55 -2.53
C LEU A 172 -20.77 -5.66 -1.37
N PHE A 173 -21.25 -4.42 -1.31
CA PHE A 173 -20.90 -3.48 -0.25
C PHE A 173 -21.40 -3.93 1.12
N GLU A 174 -22.66 -4.33 1.23
CA GLU A 174 -23.21 -4.84 2.49
C GLU A 174 -22.57 -6.18 2.87
N LEU A 175 -22.28 -7.05 1.90
CA LEU A 175 -21.53 -8.29 2.13
C LEU A 175 -20.11 -8.04 2.65
N GLN A 176 -19.44 -6.97 2.19
CA GLN A 176 -18.12 -6.62 2.70
C GLN A 176 -18.15 -6.17 4.15
N LYS A 177 -19.14 -5.35 4.53
CA LYS A 177 -19.35 -4.94 5.92
C LYS A 177 -19.61 -6.15 6.81
N TRP A 178 -20.56 -6.99 6.41
CA TRP A 178 -20.87 -8.24 7.11
C TRP A 178 -19.64 -9.13 7.27
N ARG A 179 -18.87 -9.35 6.19
CA ARG A 179 -17.65 -10.18 6.25
C ARG A 179 -16.61 -9.57 7.20
N LYS A 180 -16.47 -8.24 7.22
CA LYS A 180 -15.53 -7.51 8.09
C LYS A 180 -15.94 -7.59 9.57
N GLU A 181 -17.23 -7.44 9.86
CA GLU A 181 -17.80 -7.57 11.21
C GLU A 181 -17.62 -8.99 11.75
N LEU A 182 -17.95 -10.00 10.93
CA LEU A 182 -17.78 -11.40 11.30
C LEU A 182 -16.30 -11.79 11.47
N ALA A 183 -15.43 -11.28 10.60
CA ALA A 183 -13.99 -11.46 10.70
C ALA A 183 -13.42 -10.86 11.99
N LEU A 184 -13.89 -9.67 12.38
CA LEU A 184 -13.51 -9.02 13.63
C LEU A 184 -13.98 -9.82 14.84
N LEU A 185 -15.24 -10.27 14.83
CA LEU A 185 -15.81 -11.09 15.91
C LEU A 185 -15.02 -12.41 16.11
N ARG A 186 -14.57 -13.01 15.01
CA ARG A 186 -13.83 -14.29 15.01
C ARG A 186 -12.31 -14.12 15.11
N ASP A 187 -11.81 -12.89 15.26
CA ASP A 187 -10.38 -12.54 15.22
C ASP A 187 -9.62 -13.26 14.08
N THR A 188 -10.19 -13.19 12.87
CA THR A 188 -9.66 -13.91 11.71
C THR A 188 -9.62 -13.00 10.49
N PRO A 189 -8.65 -13.17 9.57
CA PRO A 189 -8.63 -12.39 8.34
C PRO A 189 -9.91 -12.59 7.50
N PRO A 190 -10.47 -11.53 6.89
CA PRO A 190 -11.71 -11.62 6.11
C PRO A 190 -11.72 -12.71 5.02
N PHE A 191 -10.60 -12.95 4.36
CA PHE A 191 -10.51 -13.97 3.30
C PHE A 191 -10.67 -15.41 3.81
N LYS A 192 -10.48 -15.67 5.12
CA LYS A 192 -10.74 -16.97 5.75
C LYS A 192 -12.23 -17.21 6.00
N ILE A 193 -13.04 -16.16 6.03
CA ILE A 193 -14.50 -16.26 6.11
C ILE A 193 -15.05 -16.63 4.74
N ILE A 194 -14.91 -15.73 3.75
CA ILE A 194 -15.26 -15.94 2.34
C ILE A 194 -14.25 -15.17 1.48
N LYS A 195 -13.76 -15.77 0.40
CA LYS A 195 -12.82 -15.11 -0.52
C LYS A 195 -13.50 -13.95 -1.26
N SER A 196 -12.72 -12.98 -1.71
CA SER A 196 -13.27 -11.81 -2.40
C SER A 196 -13.97 -12.18 -3.71
N GLU A 197 -13.45 -13.18 -4.43
CA GLU A 197 -14.03 -13.68 -5.68
C GLU A 197 -15.39 -14.35 -5.45
N ASP A 198 -15.51 -15.13 -4.37
CA ASP A 198 -16.76 -15.77 -3.96
C ASP A 198 -17.82 -14.71 -3.59
N LEU A 199 -17.43 -13.63 -2.88
CA LEU A 199 -18.34 -12.53 -2.60
C LEU A 199 -18.84 -11.86 -3.88
N VAL A 200 -17.97 -11.62 -4.87
CA VAL A 200 -18.37 -11.06 -6.16
C VAL A 200 -19.36 -12.00 -6.87
N GLN A 201 -19.11 -13.31 -6.83
CA GLN A 201 -20.02 -14.30 -7.41
C GLN A 201 -21.38 -14.32 -6.70
N ILE A 202 -21.41 -14.30 -5.37
CA ILE A 202 -22.63 -14.21 -4.55
C ILE A 202 -23.43 -12.97 -4.92
N SER A 203 -22.76 -11.81 -5.01
CA SER A 203 -23.39 -10.55 -5.40
C SER A 203 -23.99 -10.61 -6.80
N PHE A 204 -23.25 -11.14 -7.77
CA PHE A 204 -23.73 -11.30 -9.14
C PHE A 204 -24.98 -12.17 -9.20
N ILE A 205 -24.92 -13.38 -8.62
CA ILE A 205 -26.03 -14.34 -8.64
C ILE A 205 -27.27 -13.73 -7.94
N SER A 206 -27.06 -13.10 -6.78
CA SER A 206 -28.15 -12.52 -5.99
C SER A 206 -28.82 -11.33 -6.67
N ALA A 207 -28.07 -10.50 -7.39
CA ALA A 207 -28.61 -9.38 -8.17
C ALA A 207 -29.52 -9.86 -9.31
N HIS A 208 -29.24 -11.04 -9.87
CA HIS A 208 -30.00 -11.63 -10.97
C HIS A 208 -31.06 -12.65 -10.50
N GLY A 209 -31.40 -12.66 -9.20
CA GLY A 209 -32.42 -13.53 -8.63
C GLY A 209 -32.05 -15.02 -8.53
N GLY A 210 -30.78 -15.37 -8.75
CA GLY A 210 -30.30 -16.74 -8.63
C GLY A 210 -30.08 -17.18 -7.18
N SER A 211 -30.03 -18.50 -6.97
CA SER A 211 -29.75 -19.10 -5.66
C SER A 211 -28.25 -19.25 -5.41
N ILE A 212 -27.81 -18.85 -4.21
CA ILE A 212 -26.40 -18.95 -3.77
C ILE A 212 -26.08 -20.26 -3.03
N ALA A 213 -27.07 -21.11 -2.77
CA ALA A 213 -26.92 -22.32 -1.96
C ALA A 213 -25.97 -23.36 -2.57
N ALA A 214 -25.77 -23.32 -3.88
CA ALA A 214 -24.85 -24.20 -4.60
C ALA A 214 -23.39 -23.72 -4.54
N ILE A 215 -23.12 -22.51 -4.05
CA ILE A 215 -21.76 -21.96 -4.00
C ILE A 215 -20.98 -22.69 -2.88
N PRO A 216 -19.85 -23.34 -3.18
CA PRO A 216 -19.11 -24.11 -2.17
C PRO A 216 -18.66 -23.29 -0.95
N ALA A 217 -18.38 -21.99 -1.14
CA ALA A 217 -18.06 -21.09 -0.05
C ALA A 217 -19.24 -20.91 0.93
N VAL A 218 -20.47 -20.85 0.42
CA VAL A 218 -21.70 -20.73 1.23
C VAL A 218 -22.00 -22.04 1.95
N GLN A 219 -21.80 -23.18 1.30
CA GLN A 219 -22.02 -24.52 1.88
C GLN A 219 -21.10 -24.84 3.07
N ARG A 220 -19.93 -24.20 3.14
CA ARG A 220 -18.98 -24.36 4.25
C ARG A 220 -19.31 -23.49 5.47
N LEU A 221 -20.28 -22.58 5.35
CA LEU A 221 -20.66 -21.70 6.45
C LEU A 221 -21.66 -22.40 7.37
N GLU A 222 -21.60 -22.03 8.65
CA GLU A 222 -22.60 -22.43 9.63
C GLU A 222 -23.97 -21.82 9.28
N ARG A 223 -25.05 -22.50 9.64
CA ARG A 223 -26.42 -22.08 9.30
C ARG A 223 -26.75 -20.65 9.75
N GLU A 224 -26.30 -20.26 10.94
CA GLU A 224 -26.51 -18.91 11.48
C GLU A 224 -25.80 -17.85 10.64
N VAL A 225 -24.55 -18.14 10.26
CA VAL A 225 -23.72 -17.29 9.39
C VAL A 225 -24.35 -17.12 8.01
N VAL A 226 -24.94 -18.18 7.45
CA VAL A 226 -25.72 -18.10 6.20
C VAL A 226 -26.93 -17.18 6.37
N GLY A 227 -27.62 -17.26 7.51
CA GLY A 227 -28.73 -16.36 7.83
C GLY A 227 -28.33 -14.88 7.80
N ASP A 228 -27.19 -14.53 8.41
CA ASP A 228 -26.69 -13.16 8.41
C ASP A 228 -26.19 -12.70 7.03
N LEU A 229 -25.57 -13.61 6.26
CA LEU A 229 -25.20 -13.35 4.88
C LEU A 229 -26.43 -13.01 4.02
N LEU A 230 -27.53 -13.75 4.18
CA LEU A 230 -28.78 -13.48 3.46
C LEU A 230 -29.40 -12.14 3.87
N LYS A 231 -29.37 -11.77 5.16
CA LYS A 231 -29.79 -10.44 5.62
C LYS A 231 -28.97 -9.33 4.97
N ALA A 232 -27.65 -9.51 4.84
CA ALA A 232 -26.77 -8.56 4.18
C ALA A 232 -27.11 -8.42 2.68
N ILE A 233 -27.44 -9.51 2.00
CA ILE A 233 -27.90 -9.48 0.60
C ILE A 233 -29.20 -8.69 0.47
N GLU A 234 -30.21 -8.98 1.29
CA GLU A 234 -31.50 -8.29 1.22
C GLU A 234 -31.36 -6.80 1.52
N LYS A 235 -30.52 -6.43 2.50
CA LYS A 235 -30.18 -5.03 2.76
C LYS A 235 -29.53 -4.36 1.55
N GLY A 236 -28.61 -5.05 0.88
CA GLY A 236 -28.00 -4.57 -0.37
C GLY A 236 -29.02 -4.37 -1.49
N LYS A 237 -30.00 -5.27 -1.63
CA LYS A 237 -31.11 -5.13 -2.59
C LYS A 237 -32.00 -3.94 -2.28
N GLN A 238 -32.36 -3.74 -1.01
CA GLN A 238 -33.20 -2.63 -0.56
C GLN A 238 -32.52 -1.26 -0.76
N ASN A 239 -31.20 -1.20 -0.60
CA ASN A 239 -30.43 0.02 -0.86
C ASN A 239 -30.45 0.44 -2.35
N GLY A 240 -30.79 -0.47 -3.27
CA GLY A 240 -30.85 -0.20 -4.70
C GLY A 240 -29.49 0.14 -5.29
N SER A 241 -29.33 1.34 -5.85
CA SER A 241 -28.05 1.84 -6.33
C SER A 241 -27.29 2.56 -5.20
N TRP A 242 -26.06 2.11 -4.95
CA TRP A 242 -25.18 2.83 -4.04
C TRP A 242 -24.87 4.22 -4.63
N LYS A 243 -25.19 5.29 -3.89
CA LYS A 243 -25.00 6.69 -4.32
C LYS A 243 -23.56 7.04 -4.71
N GLU A 244 -22.60 6.25 -4.24
CA GLU A 244 -21.18 6.36 -4.57
C GLU A 244 -20.68 5.08 -5.25
N SER A 245 -21.38 4.61 -6.27
CA SER A 245 -20.96 3.47 -7.07
C SER A 245 -19.53 3.70 -7.61
N PRO A 246 -18.63 2.70 -7.58
CA PRO A 246 -17.46 2.71 -8.43
C PRO A 246 -17.97 2.89 -9.86
N GLY A 247 -17.72 4.09 -10.40
CA GLY A 247 -17.69 4.25 -11.83
C GLY A 247 -16.87 3.10 -12.43
N PRO A 248 -17.18 2.65 -13.65
CA PRO A 248 -16.50 1.53 -14.28
C PRO A 248 -14.99 1.70 -14.11
N LYS A 249 -14.27 0.58 -13.88
CA LYS A 249 -12.80 0.59 -13.80
C LYS A 249 -12.30 1.53 -14.89
N LYS A 250 -11.56 2.59 -14.53
CA LYS A 250 -11.09 3.59 -15.49
C LYS A 250 -10.28 2.87 -16.57
N LEU A 251 -10.96 2.43 -17.62
CA LEU A 251 -10.36 2.01 -18.85
C LEU A 251 -9.87 3.33 -19.42
N PHE A 252 -8.55 3.48 -19.47
CA PHE A 252 -7.93 4.58 -20.15
C PHE A 252 -8.16 4.38 -21.65
N LEU A 253 -9.40 4.64 -22.08
CA LEU A 253 -9.79 4.68 -23.47
C LEU A 253 -9.20 5.97 -24.02
N PHE A 254 -8.11 5.81 -24.76
CA PHE A 254 -7.48 6.93 -25.42
C PHE A 254 -8.22 7.24 -26.71
N ASP A 255 -8.59 8.51 -26.89
CA ASP A 255 -8.74 9.05 -28.24
C ASP A 255 -7.37 9.10 -28.94
N LYS A 256 -7.37 9.43 -30.24
CA LYS A 256 -6.15 9.47 -31.06
C LYS A 256 -5.12 10.46 -30.51
N GLU A 257 -5.55 11.58 -29.92
CA GLU A 257 -4.65 12.59 -29.38
C GLU A 257 -4.08 12.19 -28.03
N ALA A 258 -4.90 11.64 -27.14
CA ALA A 258 -4.50 11.09 -25.85
C ALA A 258 -3.49 9.95 -26.03
N ALA A 259 -3.70 9.08 -27.02
CA ALA A 259 -2.74 8.02 -27.35
C ALA A 259 -1.39 8.60 -27.78
N LYS A 260 -1.40 9.65 -28.62
CA LYS A 260 -0.19 10.36 -29.04
C LYS A 260 0.53 11.01 -27.85
N ARG A 261 -0.21 11.70 -26.98
CA ARG A 261 0.33 12.32 -25.74
C ARG A 261 0.96 11.26 -24.82
N PHE A 262 0.28 10.13 -24.63
CA PHE A 262 0.77 9.02 -23.82
C PHE A 262 2.12 8.49 -24.34
N GLU A 263 2.24 8.22 -25.65
CA GLU A 263 3.50 7.73 -26.22
C GLU A 263 4.62 8.77 -26.13
N VAL A 264 4.33 10.07 -26.28
CA VAL A 264 5.33 11.14 -26.07
C VAL A 264 5.83 11.13 -24.62
N LEU A 265 4.91 11.09 -23.65
CA LEU A 265 5.25 11.08 -22.21
C LEU A 265 6.06 9.82 -21.84
N LYS A 266 5.61 8.65 -22.32
CA LYS A 266 6.28 7.36 -22.08
C LYS A 266 7.69 7.37 -22.65
N ASN A 267 7.87 7.77 -23.91
CA ASN A 267 9.19 7.81 -24.55
C ASN A 267 10.12 8.81 -23.86
N LYS A 268 9.62 9.96 -23.41
CA LYS A 268 10.39 10.92 -22.61
C LYS A 268 10.85 10.29 -21.29
N ARG A 269 9.93 9.71 -20.52
CA ARG A 269 10.21 9.03 -19.26
C ARG A 269 11.26 7.92 -19.44
N ASP A 270 11.09 7.07 -20.45
CA ASP A 270 11.96 5.90 -20.66
C ASP A 270 13.39 6.32 -21.06
N LYS A 271 13.52 7.39 -21.87
CA LYS A 271 14.84 7.98 -22.19
C LYS A 271 15.53 8.52 -20.94
N ILE A 272 14.81 9.26 -20.09
CA ILE A 272 15.36 9.82 -18.85
C ILE A 272 15.73 8.69 -17.87
N ALA A 273 14.87 7.69 -17.71
CA ALA A 273 15.10 6.55 -16.84
C ALA A 273 16.35 5.77 -17.25
N SER A 274 16.52 5.53 -18.56
CA SER A 274 17.71 4.89 -19.13
C SER A 274 18.97 5.71 -18.85
N PHE A 275 18.95 7.02 -19.11
CA PHE A 275 20.07 7.92 -18.82
C PHE A 275 20.45 7.93 -17.33
N LEU A 276 19.46 7.87 -16.44
CA LEU A 276 19.67 7.86 -15.00
C LEU A 276 19.99 6.46 -14.44
N GLY A 277 19.83 5.39 -15.22
CA GLY A 277 19.98 4.02 -14.74
C GLY A 277 19.00 3.67 -13.62
N ILE A 278 17.73 4.08 -13.72
CA ILE A 278 16.67 3.77 -12.75
C ILE A 278 15.44 3.18 -13.44
N ASP A 279 14.59 2.48 -12.68
CA ASP A 279 13.31 1.98 -13.17
C ASP A 279 12.41 3.15 -13.66
N PRO A 280 11.90 3.13 -14.90
CA PRO A 280 10.98 4.16 -15.39
C PRO A 280 9.75 4.37 -14.51
N ALA A 281 9.23 3.32 -13.88
CA ALA A 281 8.09 3.42 -12.98
C ALA A 281 8.38 4.26 -11.72
N LEU A 282 9.66 4.44 -11.36
CA LEU A 282 10.09 5.34 -10.28
C LEU A 282 9.93 6.81 -10.67
N ILE A 283 10.00 7.15 -11.95
CA ILE A 283 9.72 8.51 -12.44
C ILE A 283 8.21 8.69 -12.54
N ALA A 284 7.54 7.81 -13.30
CA ALA A 284 6.09 7.82 -13.43
C ALA A 284 5.53 6.45 -13.82
N SER A 285 4.53 6.00 -13.05
CA SER A 285 3.78 4.79 -13.36
C SER A 285 2.98 4.93 -14.66
N ARG A 286 2.66 3.80 -15.30
CA ARG A 286 1.79 3.79 -16.49
C ARG A 286 0.44 4.48 -16.22
N ASN A 287 -0.19 4.21 -15.08
CA ASN A 287 -1.49 4.79 -14.73
C ASN A 287 -1.42 6.32 -14.64
N LEU A 288 -0.36 6.85 -14.04
CA LEU A 288 -0.13 8.28 -13.96
C LEU A 288 0.07 8.90 -15.36
N LEU A 289 0.87 8.27 -16.21
CA LEU A 289 1.03 8.73 -17.60
C LEU A 289 -0.30 8.70 -18.37
N SER A 290 -1.12 7.67 -18.15
CA SER A 290 -2.44 7.56 -18.76
C SER A 290 -3.39 8.67 -18.26
N GLU A 291 -3.34 9.01 -16.98
CA GLU A 291 -4.10 10.12 -16.41
C GLU A 291 -3.67 11.47 -17.01
N MET A 292 -2.36 11.74 -17.07
CA MET A 292 -1.82 12.95 -17.69
C MET A 292 -2.17 13.06 -19.18
N ALA A 293 -2.18 11.93 -19.89
CA ALA A 293 -2.53 11.89 -21.30
C ALA A 293 -4.02 12.19 -21.56
N LEU A 294 -4.91 11.74 -20.68
CA LEU A 294 -6.35 12.03 -20.77
C LEU A 294 -6.69 13.45 -20.32
N HIS A 295 -5.96 13.98 -19.34
CA HIS A 295 -6.26 15.28 -18.74
C HIS A 295 -5.04 16.20 -18.79
N PRO A 296 -4.66 16.72 -19.97
CA PRO A 296 -3.47 17.54 -20.13
C PRO A 296 -3.52 18.86 -19.35
N GLY A 297 -4.71 19.38 -19.05
CA GLY A 297 -4.91 20.56 -18.19
C GLY A 297 -4.84 20.28 -16.68
N SER A 298 -4.55 19.04 -16.28
CA SER A 298 -4.25 18.74 -14.87
C SER A 298 -2.90 19.38 -14.54
N GLY A 299 -2.93 20.60 -14.01
CA GLY A 299 -1.73 21.34 -13.66
C GLY A 299 -0.79 20.48 -12.80
N CYS A 300 0.51 20.58 -13.07
CA CYS A 300 1.57 19.90 -12.32
C CYS A 300 1.38 20.02 -10.80
N GLN A 301 1.01 21.22 -10.35
CA GLN A 301 0.78 21.52 -8.94
C GLN A 301 -0.31 20.63 -8.33
N LYS A 302 -1.42 20.39 -9.04
CA LYS A 302 -2.49 19.50 -8.58
C LYS A 302 -2.00 18.07 -8.37
N LEU A 303 -1.14 17.55 -9.25
CA LEU A 303 -0.58 16.21 -9.10
C LEU A 303 0.39 16.11 -7.90
N ILE A 304 1.07 17.19 -7.56
CA ILE A 304 1.95 17.28 -6.38
C ILE A 304 1.10 17.38 -5.11
N ASP A 305 0.08 18.24 -5.10
CA ASP A 305 -0.82 18.47 -3.97
C ASP A 305 -1.63 17.22 -3.62
N GLU A 306 -2.02 16.44 -4.63
CA GLU A 306 -2.68 15.13 -4.46
C GLU A 306 -1.70 13.98 -4.14
N ASP A 307 -0.42 14.29 -3.87
CA ASP A 307 0.68 13.35 -3.63
C ASP A 307 0.85 12.27 -4.73
N LYS A 308 0.35 12.50 -5.95
CA LYS A 308 0.50 11.58 -7.08
C LYS A 308 1.95 11.50 -7.54
N ILE A 309 2.65 12.64 -7.51
CA ILE A 309 4.08 12.76 -7.84
C ILE A 309 4.84 13.58 -6.80
N CYS A 310 6.17 13.42 -6.78
CA CYS A 310 7.09 14.31 -6.10
C CYS A 310 7.53 15.45 -7.05
N PRO A 311 7.94 16.61 -6.51
CA PRO A 311 8.49 17.71 -7.32
C PRO A 311 9.64 17.29 -8.25
N TRP A 312 10.57 16.45 -7.78
CA TRP A 312 11.68 15.96 -8.61
C TRP A 312 11.20 15.15 -9.83
N GLN A 313 10.13 14.37 -9.69
CA GLN A 313 9.54 13.59 -10.81
C GLN A 313 8.93 14.54 -11.84
N ALA A 314 8.23 15.57 -11.36
CA ALA A 314 7.63 16.58 -12.20
C ALA A 314 8.68 17.36 -13.00
N GLN A 315 9.78 17.74 -12.33
CA GLN A 315 10.92 18.41 -12.94
C GLN A 315 11.55 17.55 -14.05
N LEU A 316 11.78 16.26 -13.81
CA LEU A 316 12.30 15.34 -14.84
C LEU A 316 11.36 15.24 -16.04
N LEU A 317 10.05 15.19 -15.79
CA LEU A 317 9.04 15.16 -16.85
C LEU A 317 8.86 16.52 -17.54
N GLY A 318 9.54 17.58 -17.08
CA GLY A 318 9.42 18.94 -17.61
C GLY A 318 7.99 19.49 -17.51
N LEU A 319 7.30 19.16 -16.42
CA LEU A 319 5.97 19.71 -16.14
C LEU A 319 6.16 21.10 -15.50
N SER A 320 5.52 22.13 -16.05
CA SER A 320 5.62 23.48 -15.50
C SER A 320 4.91 23.55 -14.15
N THR A 321 5.61 24.05 -13.12
CA THR A 321 5.04 24.28 -11.78
C THR A 321 4.33 25.63 -11.66
N THR A 322 4.41 26.49 -12.68
CA THR A 322 3.63 27.74 -12.70
C THR A 322 2.17 27.40 -13.04
N PRO A 323 1.20 27.93 -12.29
CA PRO A 323 -0.19 27.93 -12.74
C PRO A 323 -0.27 28.76 -14.03
N ASP A 324 -0.88 28.19 -15.07
CA ASP A 324 -1.32 28.93 -16.26
C ASP A 324 -2.41 29.94 -15.89
#